data_AF-A0AAN7HBZ0-F1
#
_entry.id   AF-A0AAN7HBZ0-F1
#
_cell.length_a   1.000
_cell.length_b   1.000
_cell.length_c   1.000
_cell.angle_alpha   90.00
_cell.angle_beta   90.00
_cell.angle_gamma   90.00
#
_symmetry.space_group_name_H-M   'P 1'
#
loop_
_entity.id
_entity.type
_entity.pdbx_description
1 polymer ?
#
loop_
_entity_poly.entity_id
_entity_poly.type
_entity_poly.pdbx_seq_one_letter_code
_entity_poly.pdbx_strand_id
1 'polypeptide(L)'
;MFGLKLFAAAAILAQGVFGEGIHLLNCRPFGGAGVSQTWLSIVAYCANDADCNSLQYSIPDKDACIVSSSGTAESYHIWEGSSQSCTFSSTGVTFHWNIPSNAQSRPNYSSVGTGSNGFKTFAGFKDDHSTSASYSYHSCEKIYYYV
;
A
#
# COMPACT_ATOMS: atom_id res chain seq x y z
N MET A 1 -30.28 -39.33 -9.42
CA MET A 1 -29.19 -38.61 -10.13
C MET A 1 -28.96 -37.30 -9.41
N PHE A 2 -27.89 -37.22 -8.62
CA PHE A 2 -27.49 -36.01 -7.89
C PHE A 2 -26.77 -35.06 -8.84
N GLY A 3 -27.36 -33.90 -9.12
CA GLY A 3 -26.74 -32.83 -9.91
C GLY A 3 -25.95 -31.88 -9.03
N LEU A 4 -24.66 -32.13 -8.86
CA LEU A 4 -23.69 -31.22 -8.26
C LEU A 4 -23.51 -30.01 -9.18
N LYS A 5 -24.02 -28.82 -8.81
CA LYS A 5 -23.72 -27.58 -9.52
C LYS A 5 -22.42 -27.00 -8.97
N LEU A 6 -21.33 -27.24 -9.70
CA LEU A 6 -20.01 -26.66 -9.45
C LEU A 6 -19.94 -25.20 -9.92
N PHE A 7 -19.11 -24.46 -9.20
CA PHE A 7 -18.81 -23.04 -9.12
C PHE A 7 -18.71 -22.19 -10.40
N ALA A 8 -18.92 -20.88 -10.22
CA ALA A 8 -18.06 -19.87 -10.81
C ALA A 8 -17.69 -18.84 -9.73
N ALA A 9 -16.50 -18.98 -9.14
CA ALA A 9 -15.86 -17.88 -8.43
C ALA A 9 -15.30 -16.96 -9.51
N ALA A 10 -15.85 -15.75 -9.64
CA ALA A 10 -15.29 -14.73 -10.50
C ALA A 10 -13.97 -14.25 -9.88
N ALA A 11 -12.86 -14.82 -10.34
CA ALA A 11 -11.55 -14.18 -10.22
C ALA A 11 -11.58 -12.98 -11.18
N ILE A 12 -11.90 -11.79 -10.67
CA ILE A 12 -11.64 -10.56 -11.40
C ILE A 12 -10.12 -10.40 -11.41
N LEU A 13 -9.53 -10.75 -12.55
CA LEU A 13 -8.15 -10.40 -12.88
C LEU A 13 -8.09 -8.87 -12.95
N ALA A 14 -7.66 -8.24 -11.87
CA ALA A 14 -7.20 -6.85 -11.90
C ALA A 14 -5.86 -6.81 -12.65
N GLN A 15 -5.92 -6.93 -13.97
CA GLN A 15 -4.77 -6.68 -14.85
C GLN A 15 -5.18 -5.60 -15.86
N GLY A 16 -4.68 -4.39 -15.63
CA GLY A 16 -4.59 -3.36 -16.66
C GLY A 16 -5.81 -2.46 -16.83
N VAL A 17 -6.02 -1.55 -15.88
CA VAL A 17 -6.60 -0.23 -16.21
C VAL A 17 -5.53 0.77 -15.81
N PHE A 18 -5.07 1.61 -16.75
CA PHE A 18 -4.23 2.75 -16.43
C PHE A 18 -5.03 3.66 -15.48
N GLY A 19 -4.79 3.47 -14.18
CA GLY A 19 -5.52 4.09 -13.09
C GLY A 19 -4.54 4.50 -12.02
N GLU A 20 -4.90 5.55 -11.30
CA GLU A 20 -4.17 5.96 -10.12
C GLU A 20 -4.30 4.91 -9.00
N GLY A 21 -3.26 4.78 -8.19
CA GLY A 21 -3.22 3.87 -7.05
C GLY A 21 -2.66 4.54 -5.81
N ILE A 22 -3.13 4.08 -4.64
CA ILE A 22 -2.56 4.42 -3.33
C ILE A 22 -1.96 3.15 -2.72
N HIS A 23 -0.71 3.21 -2.27
CA HIS A 23 0.02 2.08 -1.73
C HIS A 23 0.43 2.34 -0.28
N LEU A 24 0.16 1.38 0.61
CA LEU A 24 0.60 1.40 2.00
C LEU A 24 1.86 0.53 2.09
N LEU A 25 2.97 1.18 2.39
CA LEU A 25 4.30 0.62 2.21
C LEU A 25 5.09 0.60 3.52
N ASN A 26 5.83 -0.48 3.73
CA ASN A 26 6.86 -0.57 4.75
C ASN A 26 8.22 -0.48 4.07
N CYS A 27 9.01 0.53 4.44
CA CYS A 27 10.26 0.85 3.77
C CYS A 27 11.45 0.64 4.71
N ARG A 28 12.37 -0.23 4.28
CA ARG A 28 13.63 -0.51 4.96
C ARG A 28 14.77 0.30 4.35
N PRO A 29 15.74 0.80 5.14
CA PRO A 29 16.88 1.53 4.59
C PRO A 29 17.74 0.59 3.73
N PHE A 30 18.38 1.10 2.66
CA PHE A 30 19.26 0.30 1.80
C PHE A 30 20.54 -0.22 2.50
N GLY A 31 20.83 0.27 3.71
CA GLY A 31 22.08 0.00 4.44
C GLY A 31 23.26 0.77 3.84
N GLY A 32 24.24 1.12 4.69
CA GLY A 32 25.45 1.82 4.26
C GLY A 32 26.04 2.74 5.32
N ALA A 33 27.34 3.03 5.21
CA ALA A 33 27.98 4.00 6.10
C ALA A 33 27.41 5.40 5.83
N GLY A 34 26.90 6.06 6.88
CA GLY A 34 26.42 7.45 6.81
C GLY A 34 24.95 7.64 6.39
N VAL A 35 24.18 6.57 6.12
CA VAL A 35 22.73 6.65 5.89
C VAL A 35 21.96 6.40 7.17
N SER A 36 20.95 7.23 7.42
CA SER A 36 19.99 7.06 8.51
C SER A 36 19.37 5.66 8.45
N GLN A 37 19.54 4.88 9.51
CA GLN A 37 18.93 3.56 9.64
C GLN A 37 17.53 3.72 10.22
N THR A 38 16.61 4.18 9.37
CA THR A 38 15.22 4.41 9.74
C THR A 38 14.30 3.49 8.96
N TRP A 39 13.35 2.88 9.66
CA TRP A 39 12.26 2.12 9.10
C TRP A 39 11.04 3.03 9.00
N LEU A 40 10.52 3.18 7.78
CA LEU A 40 9.43 4.07 7.48
C LEU A 40 8.19 3.26 7.15
N SER A 41 7.03 3.79 7.53
CA SER A 41 5.75 3.39 6.94
C SER A 41 5.19 4.59 6.20
N ILE A 42 4.92 4.43 4.91
CA ILE A 42 4.46 5.53 4.06
C ILE A 42 3.18 5.15 3.31
N VAL A 43 2.37 6.15 3.01
CA VAL A 43 1.32 6.08 2.00
C VAL A 43 1.84 6.75 0.74
N ALA A 44 1.88 6.04 -0.37
CA ALA A 44 2.35 6.53 -1.66
C ALA A 44 1.19 6.69 -2.63
N TYR A 45 1.18 7.78 -3.38
CA TYR A 45 0.31 7.98 -4.52
C TYR A 45 1.07 7.71 -5.82
N CYS A 46 0.46 6.96 -6.72
CA CYS A 46 0.96 6.76 -8.07
C CYS A 46 -0.14 7.12 -9.05
N ALA A 47 0.08 8.17 -9.85
CA ALA A 47 -0.86 8.58 -10.90
C ALA A 47 -1.07 7.47 -11.95
N ASN A 48 -0.04 6.64 -12.14
CA ASN A 48 -0.11 5.37 -12.84
C ASN A 48 0.28 4.25 -11.85
N ASP A 49 -0.69 3.43 -11.43
CA ASP A 49 -0.49 2.37 -10.44
C ASP A 49 0.70 1.44 -10.75
N ALA A 50 0.98 1.21 -12.03
CA ALA A 50 2.12 0.39 -12.47
C ALA A 50 3.48 0.93 -11.99
N ASP A 51 3.61 2.24 -11.77
CA ASP A 51 4.85 2.85 -11.31
C ASP A 51 5.20 2.37 -9.89
N CYS A 52 4.21 2.32 -8.99
CA CYS A 52 4.38 1.82 -7.63
C CYS A 52 4.68 0.31 -7.58
N ASN A 53 4.52 -0.42 -8.68
CA ASN A 53 4.88 -1.84 -8.80
C ASN A 53 6.30 -2.06 -9.37
N SER A 54 7.03 -0.99 -9.73
CA SER A 54 8.34 -1.06 -10.35
C SER A 54 9.47 -0.81 -9.35
N LEU A 55 10.44 -1.74 -9.26
CA LEU A 55 11.66 -1.56 -8.46
C LEU A 55 12.53 -0.37 -8.90
N GLN A 56 12.34 0.13 -10.12
CA GLN A 56 13.08 1.26 -10.67
C GLN A 56 12.40 2.60 -10.37
N TYR A 57 11.15 2.58 -9.93
CA TYR A 57 10.43 3.79 -9.60
C TYR A 57 10.87 4.30 -8.22
N SER A 58 11.12 5.60 -8.14
CA SER A 58 11.37 6.30 -6.87
C SER A 58 10.21 7.25 -6.63
N ILE A 59 9.49 7.02 -5.54
CA ILE A 59 8.31 7.80 -5.17
C ILE A 59 8.75 9.23 -4.84
N PRO A 60 8.24 10.26 -5.55
CA PRO A 60 8.54 11.65 -5.23
C PRO A 60 7.98 12.05 -3.86
N ASP A 61 8.68 12.93 -3.14
CA ASP A 61 8.23 13.43 -1.82
C ASP A 61 6.82 14.02 -1.84
N LYS A 62 6.43 14.67 -2.94
CA LYS A 62 5.08 15.25 -3.10
C LYS A 62 3.97 14.20 -3.14
N ASP A 63 4.31 12.97 -3.50
CA ASP A 63 3.40 11.83 -3.65
C ASP A 63 3.62 10.80 -2.53
N ALA A 64 4.37 11.16 -1.48
CA ALA A 64 4.59 10.34 -0.30
C ALA A 64 4.02 11.04 0.94
N CYS A 65 3.41 10.25 1.80
CA CYS A 65 2.97 10.68 3.13
C CYS A 65 3.58 9.74 4.17
N ILE A 66 4.49 10.26 5.00
CA ILE A 66 5.15 9.47 6.04
C ILE A 66 4.19 9.32 7.23
N VAL A 67 3.76 8.10 7.50
CA VAL A 67 2.86 7.76 8.61
C VAL A 67 3.64 7.57 9.90
N SER A 68 4.78 6.86 9.82
CA SER A 68 5.66 6.64 10.97
C SER A 68 7.12 6.53 10.53
N SER A 69 8.02 6.82 11.46
CA SER A 69 9.46 6.62 11.32
C SER A 69 10.01 6.04 12.62
N SER A 70 10.84 5.02 12.53
CA SER A 70 11.45 4.35 13.68
C SER A 70 12.95 4.12 13.45
N GLY A 71 13.76 4.35 14.48
CA GLY A 71 15.17 3.93 14.48
C GLY A 71 15.36 2.46 14.90
N THR A 72 14.29 1.78 15.29
CA THR A 72 14.32 0.36 15.66
C THR A 72 14.09 -0.49 14.42
N ALA A 73 14.94 -1.50 14.23
CA ALA A 73 14.85 -2.39 13.09
C ALA A 73 13.47 -3.04 12.97
N GLU A 74 12.89 -2.99 11.77
CA GLU A 74 11.61 -3.63 11.40
C GLU A 74 10.40 -3.16 12.24
N SER A 75 10.53 -1.98 12.86
CA SER A 75 9.45 -1.34 13.61
C SER A 75 8.62 -0.46 12.68
N TYR A 76 7.53 -1.04 12.18
CA TYR A 76 6.60 -0.40 11.24
C TYR A 76 5.28 0.01 11.90
N HIS A 77 4.54 0.85 11.20
CA HIS A 77 3.17 1.23 11.54
C HIS A 77 2.20 0.04 11.49
N ILE A 78 1.16 0.08 12.33
CA ILE A 78 0.08 -0.91 12.33
C ILE A 78 -1.04 -0.41 11.41
N TRP A 79 -1.20 -1.06 10.26
CA TRP A 79 -2.15 -0.65 9.22
C TRP A 79 -3.61 -1.06 9.53
N GLU A 80 -3.79 -2.09 10.34
CA GLU A 80 -5.07 -2.77 10.59
C GLU A 80 -5.74 -2.35 11.91
N GLY A 81 -7.05 -2.61 12.00
CA GLY A 81 -7.81 -2.59 13.26
C GLY A 81 -8.48 -1.27 13.63
N SER A 82 -8.27 -0.20 12.86
CA SER A 82 -8.90 1.10 13.09
C SER A 82 -9.02 1.92 11.80
N SER A 83 -9.84 2.98 11.86
CA SER A 83 -9.88 4.02 10.83
C SER A 83 -8.67 4.93 10.98
N GLN A 84 -7.99 5.21 9.88
CA GLN A 84 -6.71 5.90 9.85
C GLN A 84 -6.61 6.83 8.64
N SER A 85 -5.61 7.71 8.64
CA SER A 85 -5.40 8.66 7.54
C SER A 85 -3.99 9.21 7.47
N CYS A 86 -3.62 9.71 6.29
CA CYS A 86 -2.35 10.41 6.04
C CYS A 86 -2.59 11.62 5.13
N THR A 87 -1.99 12.76 5.48
CA THR A 87 -2.08 14.00 4.69
C THR A 87 -0.80 14.25 3.91
N PHE A 88 -0.90 14.28 2.58
CA PHE A 88 0.22 14.60 1.70
C PHE A 88 0.61 16.07 1.88
N SER A 89 1.75 16.34 2.52
CA SER A 89 2.18 17.67 2.94
C SER A 89 2.25 18.69 1.78
N SER A 90 2.60 18.21 0.57
CA SER A 90 2.76 19.06 -0.61
C SER A 90 1.43 19.52 -1.23
N THR A 91 0.34 18.78 -1.03
CA THR A 91 -0.97 19.07 -1.65
C THR A 91 -2.07 19.39 -0.63
N GLY A 92 -1.90 19.00 0.63
CA GLY A 92 -2.92 19.07 1.67
C GLY A 92 -4.03 18.02 1.53
N VAL A 93 -3.95 17.14 0.54
CA VAL A 93 -4.93 16.05 0.37
C VAL A 93 -4.73 15.02 1.48
N THR A 94 -5.82 14.62 2.12
CA THR A 94 -5.82 13.54 3.12
C THR A 94 -6.44 12.29 2.53
N PHE A 95 -5.73 11.18 2.59
CA PHE A 95 -6.28 9.86 2.28
C PHE A 95 -6.66 9.16 3.59
N HIS A 96 -7.87 8.61 3.62
CA HIS A 96 -8.43 7.87 4.74
C HIS A 96 -8.63 6.40 4.36
N TRP A 97 -8.40 5.49 5.30
CA TRP A 97 -8.64 4.06 5.12
C TRP A 97 -9.11 3.39 6.40
N ASN A 98 -9.70 2.21 6.27
CA ASN A 98 -10.04 1.32 7.39
C ASN A 98 -9.81 -0.13 6.96
N ILE A 99 -8.82 -0.78 7.56
CA ILE A 99 -8.45 -2.16 7.27
C ILE A 99 -8.84 -3.02 8.47
N PRO A 100 -9.58 -4.13 8.29
CA PRO A 100 -9.98 -4.99 9.40
C PRO A 100 -8.75 -5.62 10.07
N SER A 101 -8.81 -5.81 11.39
CA SER A 101 -7.71 -6.38 12.20
C SER A 101 -7.23 -7.76 11.73
N ASN A 102 -8.06 -8.50 11.00
CA ASN A 102 -7.73 -9.80 10.45
C ASN A 102 -7.25 -9.77 8.98
N ALA A 103 -6.95 -8.61 8.41
CA ALA A 103 -6.62 -8.50 6.99
C ALA A 103 -5.39 -9.35 6.59
N GLN A 104 -4.34 -9.39 7.41
CA GLN A 104 -3.13 -10.19 7.12
C GLN A 104 -3.38 -11.70 7.07
N SER A 105 -4.42 -12.24 7.73
CA SER A 105 -4.74 -13.67 7.66
C SER A 105 -5.56 -14.05 6.43
N ARG A 106 -6.00 -13.07 5.63
CA ARG A 106 -6.72 -13.32 4.38
C ARG A 106 -5.77 -13.72 3.25
N PRO A 107 -6.26 -14.41 2.21
CA PRO A 107 -5.47 -14.66 1.00
C PRO A 107 -4.93 -13.36 0.39
N ASN A 108 -3.78 -13.45 -0.27
CA ASN A 108 -3.23 -12.32 -1.01
C ASN A 108 -4.22 -11.85 -2.09
N TYR A 109 -4.24 -10.55 -2.35
CA TYR A 109 -5.14 -9.87 -3.28
C TYR A 109 -6.63 -9.93 -2.91
N SER A 110 -6.95 -10.37 -1.70
CA SER A 110 -8.32 -10.29 -1.19
C SER A 110 -8.69 -8.86 -0.82
N SER A 111 -9.98 -8.53 -0.96
CA SER A 111 -10.49 -7.22 -0.55
C SER A 111 -10.43 -7.05 0.98
N VAL A 112 -9.96 -5.88 1.41
CA VAL A 112 -9.77 -5.51 2.81
C VAL A 112 -10.45 -4.19 3.19
N GLY A 113 -11.38 -3.70 2.36
CA GLY A 113 -12.17 -2.51 2.64
C GLY A 113 -12.08 -1.48 1.54
N THR A 114 -12.28 -0.22 1.91
CA THR A 114 -12.21 0.94 1.01
C THR A 114 -11.36 2.05 1.60
N GLY A 115 -10.84 2.91 0.74
CA GLY A 115 -10.15 4.14 1.11
C GLY A 115 -10.72 5.33 0.34
N SER A 116 -10.50 6.55 0.82
CA SER A 116 -11.04 7.75 0.18
C SER A 116 -10.23 9.01 0.51
N ASN A 117 -10.25 9.98 -0.40
CA ASN A 117 -9.74 11.34 -0.18
C ASN A 117 -10.84 12.41 -0.13
N GLY A 118 -12.10 12.00 0.05
CA GLY A 118 -13.28 12.88 0.05
C GLY A 118 -13.79 13.26 -1.35
N PHE A 119 -12.96 13.14 -2.40
CA PHE A 119 -13.37 13.32 -3.79
C PHE A 119 -13.67 11.99 -4.49
N LYS A 120 -12.84 10.98 -4.23
CA LYS A 120 -12.94 9.64 -4.81
C LYS A 120 -12.85 8.57 -3.72
N THR A 121 -13.44 7.41 -4.00
CA THR A 121 -13.31 6.18 -3.22
C THR A 121 -12.54 5.14 -4.03
N PHE A 122 -11.73 4.35 -3.33
CA PHE A 122 -10.86 3.33 -3.89
C PHE A 122 -11.16 1.99 -3.21
N ALA A 123 -11.07 0.89 -3.96
CA ALA A 123 -11.19 -0.46 -3.42
C ALA A 123 -9.85 -0.92 -2.85
N GLY A 124 -9.83 -1.37 -1.60
CA GLY A 124 -8.62 -1.78 -0.89
C GLY A 124 -8.38 -3.29 -0.94
N PHE A 125 -7.12 -3.67 -1.14
CA PHE A 125 -6.67 -5.06 -1.28
C PHE A 125 -5.40 -5.32 -0.47
N LYS A 126 -5.29 -6.54 0.06
CA LYS A 126 -4.03 -7.06 0.62
C LYS A 126 -3.04 -7.36 -0.50
N ASP A 127 -1.79 -6.93 -0.37
CA ASP A 127 -0.71 -7.31 -1.28
C ASP A 127 -0.04 -8.63 -0.82
N ASP A 128 0.84 -9.18 -1.64
CA ASP A 128 1.64 -10.37 -1.32
C ASP A 128 2.99 -10.05 -0.67
N HIS A 129 3.17 -8.82 -0.18
CA HIS A 129 4.41 -8.35 0.43
C HIS A 129 5.55 -8.29 -0.59
N SER A 130 5.20 -7.95 -1.83
CA SER A 130 6.19 -7.80 -2.89
C SER A 130 7.03 -6.54 -2.66
N THR A 131 8.35 -6.67 -2.80
CA THR A 131 9.24 -5.51 -2.87
C THR A 131 8.96 -4.75 -4.16
N SER A 132 8.85 -3.43 -4.07
CA SER A 132 8.34 -2.57 -5.12
C SER A 132 9.17 -1.28 -5.23
N ALA A 133 8.53 -0.15 -5.51
CA ALA A 133 9.17 1.16 -5.61
C ALA A 133 10.06 1.49 -4.39
N SER A 134 10.96 2.43 -4.61
CA SER A 134 11.81 3.00 -3.56
C SER A 134 11.26 4.34 -3.07
N TYR A 135 11.62 4.71 -1.86
CA TYR A 135 11.39 6.07 -1.34
C TYR A 135 12.68 6.59 -0.73
N SER A 136 13.27 7.62 -1.36
CA SER A 136 14.58 8.16 -0.97
C SER A 136 15.62 7.01 -0.88
N TYR A 137 16.27 6.82 0.27
CA TYR A 137 17.24 5.75 0.52
C TYR A 137 16.63 4.46 1.10
N HIS A 138 15.36 4.16 0.77
CA HIS A 138 14.66 2.99 1.28
C HIS A 138 14.07 2.12 0.16
N SER A 139 14.14 0.80 0.36
CA SER A 139 13.42 -0.21 -0.40
C SER A 139 12.05 -0.41 0.24
N CYS A 140 10.96 -0.33 -0.52
CA CYS A 140 9.62 -0.45 0.03
C CYS A 140 8.92 -1.76 -0.35
N GLU A 141 8.30 -2.37 0.64
CA GLU A 141 7.45 -3.55 0.55
C GLU A 141 5.98 -3.10 0.57
N LYS A 142 5.18 -3.61 -0.37
CA LYS A 142 3.75 -3.32 -0.42
C LYS A 142 3.01 -4.18 0.58
N ILE A 143 2.24 -3.54 1.46
CA ILE A 143 1.41 -4.26 2.42
C ILE A 143 -0.04 -4.28 1.93
N TYR A 144 -0.53 -3.14 1.46
CA TYR A 144 -1.87 -2.96 0.91
C TYR A 144 -1.83 -1.97 -0.25
N TYR A 145 -2.82 -2.08 -1.14
CA TYR A 145 -3.02 -1.12 -2.23
C TYR A 145 -4.50 -0.80 -2.41
N TYR A 146 -4.77 0.37 -2.97
CA TYR A 146 -6.10 0.90 -3.23
C TYR A 146 -6.17 1.45 -4.66
N VAL A 147 -7.14 0.97 -5.44
CA VAL A 147 -7.35 1.32 -6.86
C VAL A 147 -8.82 1.61 -7.16
#